data_AF-A0A1S1MWZ5-F1
#
_entry.id   AF-A0A1S1MWZ5-F1
#
_cell.length_a   1.000
_cell.length_b   1.000
_cell.length_c   1.000
_cell.angle_alpha   90.00
_cell.angle_beta   90.00
_cell.angle_gamma   90.00
#
_symmetry.space_group_name_H-M   'P 1'
#
loop_
_entity.id
_entity.type
_entity.pdbx_description
1 polymer ?
#
loop_
_entity_poly.entity_id
_entity_poly.type
_entity_poly.pdbx_seq_one_letter_code
_entity_poly.pdbx_strand_id
1 'polypeptide(L)'
;MLKNFFVAAFVITLAACKATPYKTPLAEQSLDGPIDVYVMISQQELEADFPVQDSSAVGAQFGLVGALVSIAIDSAANSANTEAAQDPLTIVRNELNSFDFDSLLFETIKTRIQLANQKLGNAYLVHSHAELGEKTEIGNNYMVVAADYRLLMDFRTVKVSANAYIKERLASDKKAENSELYRNLFTVLSEQLPVAEKSEEYIAKQIANAEAEFDALPEAVKSERVYKAKLQRKIKKARLPVPDFEEARLITANAWATTYQGQLKGNLIASIDSLVDLINLDVQDTTDPSTYEPPKSKALTAVHSQVVQELPERKILRITHGMLAGKMCSIPNSTTEKRTCL
;
A
#
# COMPACT_ATOMS: atom_id res chain seq x y z
N MET A 1 56.62 -43.14 14.12
CA MET A 1 55.15 -43.12 14.29
C MET A 1 54.66 -41.69 14.05
N LEU A 2 54.39 -41.31 12.80
CA LEU A 2 53.75 -40.04 12.47
C LEU A 2 52.23 -40.25 12.51
N LYS A 3 51.54 -39.51 13.38
CA LYS A 3 50.07 -39.49 13.44
C LYS A 3 49.56 -38.48 12.41
N ASN A 4 48.86 -38.98 11.39
CA ASN A 4 48.15 -38.18 10.40
C ASN A 4 47.00 -37.42 11.08
N PHE A 5 47.07 -36.09 11.08
CA PHE A 5 45.94 -35.22 11.41
C PHE A 5 45.05 -35.10 10.16
N PHE A 6 43.91 -35.79 10.17
CA PHE A 6 42.82 -35.54 9.24
C PHE A 6 42.10 -34.25 9.67
N VAL A 7 42.30 -33.16 8.92
CA VAL A 7 41.49 -31.95 9.04
C VAL A 7 40.23 -32.18 8.22
N ALA A 8 39.12 -32.50 8.89
CA ALA A 8 37.80 -32.54 8.27
C ALA A 8 37.33 -31.10 8.03
N ALA A 9 37.42 -30.63 6.79
CA ALA A 9 36.82 -29.37 6.36
C ALA A 9 35.30 -29.50 6.38
N PHE A 10 34.66 -28.90 7.39
CA PHE A 10 33.21 -28.81 7.50
C PHE A 10 32.73 -27.73 6.51
N VAL A 11 32.38 -28.14 5.29
CA VAL A 11 31.73 -27.27 4.31
C VAL A 11 30.30 -27.03 4.80
N ILE A 12 30.09 -25.93 5.51
CA ILE A 12 28.76 -25.38 5.77
C ILE A 12 28.24 -24.89 4.42
N THR A 13 27.52 -25.75 3.71
CA THR A 13 26.68 -25.32 2.60
C THR A 13 25.57 -24.48 3.22
N LEU A 14 25.76 -23.16 3.19
CA LEU A 14 24.66 -22.22 3.34
C LEU A 14 23.71 -22.51 2.19
N ALA A 15 22.72 -23.38 2.44
CA ALA A 15 21.55 -23.47 1.60
C ALA A 15 20.93 -22.07 1.64
N ALA A 16 21.27 -21.26 0.63
CA ALA A 16 20.59 -20.01 0.38
C ALA A 16 19.10 -20.40 0.27
N CYS A 17 18.31 -20.05 1.29
CA CYS A 17 16.87 -20.16 1.21
C CYS A 17 16.46 -19.28 0.02
N LYS A 18 16.27 -19.92 -1.14
CA LYS A 18 15.81 -19.25 -2.35
C LYS A 18 14.41 -18.75 -1.99
N ALA A 19 14.32 -17.46 -1.73
CA ALA A 19 13.08 -16.88 -1.28
C ALA A 19 12.04 -17.06 -2.39
N THR A 20 10.96 -17.78 -2.10
CA THR A 20 9.91 -18.06 -3.08
C THR A 20 9.29 -16.74 -3.52
N PRO A 21 9.17 -16.48 -4.83
CA PRO A 21 8.58 -15.25 -5.33
C PRO A 21 7.09 -15.16 -4.98
N TYR A 22 6.60 -13.94 -4.80
CA TYR A 22 5.19 -13.63 -4.55
C TYR A 22 4.33 -13.91 -5.79
N LYS A 23 4.88 -13.73 -7.00
CA LYS A 23 4.17 -14.07 -8.24
C LYS A 23 4.17 -15.59 -8.48
N THR A 24 2.99 -16.11 -8.74
CA THR A 24 2.77 -17.42 -9.35
C THR A 24 2.15 -17.16 -10.72
N PRO A 25 2.88 -17.35 -11.85
CA PRO A 25 2.31 -17.15 -13.18
C PRO A 25 1.15 -18.12 -13.40
N LEU A 26 0.17 -17.71 -14.20
CA LEU A 26 -0.96 -18.57 -14.50
C LEU A 26 -0.44 -19.81 -15.25
N ALA A 27 -0.65 -21.00 -14.68
CA ALA A 27 -0.21 -22.25 -15.28
C ALA A 27 -0.84 -22.44 -16.67
N GLU A 28 -0.08 -22.97 -17.63
CA GLU A 28 -0.57 -23.29 -18.98
C GLU A 28 -1.63 -24.40 -19.01
N GLN A 29 -1.81 -25.12 -17.88
CA GLN A 29 -2.89 -26.10 -17.76
C GLN A 29 -4.23 -25.40 -17.95
N SER A 30 -5.08 -25.96 -18.81
CA SER A 30 -6.42 -25.44 -19.04
C SER A 30 -7.17 -25.45 -17.71
N LEU A 31 -7.46 -24.27 -17.18
CA LEU A 31 -8.50 -24.13 -16.18
C LEU A 31 -9.77 -24.65 -16.85
N ASP A 32 -10.29 -25.76 -16.35
CA ASP A 32 -11.52 -26.33 -16.90
C ASP A 32 -12.71 -25.56 -16.34
N GLY A 33 -13.59 -25.12 -17.23
CA GLY A 33 -14.82 -24.42 -16.88
C GLY A 33 -14.67 -22.91 -16.64
N PRO A 34 -15.79 -22.21 -16.40
CA PRO A 34 -15.78 -20.79 -16.09
C PRO A 34 -15.16 -20.52 -14.71
N ILE A 35 -14.52 -19.35 -14.56
CA ILE A 35 -13.95 -18.89 -13.28
C ILE A 35 -14.85 -17.81 -12.69
N ASP A 36 -15.41 -18.10 -11.51
CA ASP A 36 -16.11 -17.09 -10.73
C ASP A 36 -15.12 -16.08 -10.14
N VAL A 37 -15.48 -14.79 -10.13
CA VAL A 37 -14.65 -13.70 -9.65
C VAL A 37 -15.22 -13.15 -8.34
N TYR A 38 -14.37 -13.02 -7.33
CA TYR A 38 -14.72 -12.47 -6.03
C TYR A 38 -13.89 -11.22 -5.79
N VAL A 39 -14.55 -10.07 -5.69
CA VAL A 39 -13.92 -8.82 -5.28
C VAL A 39 -14.03 -8.76 -3.76
N MET A 40 -12.89 -8.79 -3.07
CA MET A 40 -12.84 -8.80 -1.61
C MET A 40 -12.31 -7.46 -1.09
N ILE A 41 -13.14 -6.75 -0.34
CA ILE A 41 -12.77 -5.47 0.28
C ILE A 41 -13.19 -5.53 1.74
N SER A 42 -12.22 -5.75 2.63
CA SER A 42 -12.48 -5.87 4.07
C SER A 42 -12.47 -4.54 4.81
N GLN A 43 -11.92 -3.49 4.19
CA GLN A 43 -11.88 -2.16 4.78
C GLN A 43 -13.20 -1.43 4.57
N GLN A 44 -13.58 -0.60 5.54
CA GLN A 44 -14.82 0.20 5.47
C GLN A 44 -14.56 1.65 5.05
N GLU A 45 -13.35 2.16 5.31
CA GLU A 45 -12.97 3.56 5.09
C GLU A 45 -11.53 3.65 4.59
N LEU A 46 -11.15 4.83 4.09
CA LEU A 46 -9.77 5.14 3.71
C LEU A 46 -8.82 5.01 4.90
N GLU A 47 -7.72 4.28 4.73
CA GLU A 47 -6.63 4.19 5.73
C GLU A 47 -5.48 5.15 5.40
N ALA A 48 -4.45 5.20 6.26
CA ALA A 48 -3.20 5.88 5.95
C ALA A 48 -1.99 5.07 6.44
N ASP A 49 -0.87 5.18 5.75
CA ASP A 49 0.41 4.61 6.18
C ASP A 49 1.00 5.45 7.34
N PHE A 50 1.63 4.78 8.32
CA PHE A 50 2.28 5.43 9.45
C PHE A 50 3.75 5.00 9.56
N PRO A 51 4.64 5.88 10.04
CA PRO A 51 6.02 5.50 10.31
C PRO A 51 6.04 4.49 11.47
N VAL A 52 6.57 3.29 11.22
CA VAL A 52 6.85 2.29 12.26
C VAL A 52 8.29 2.48 12.72
N GLN A 53 8.51 2.71 14.01
CA GLN A 53 9.85 3.04 14.54
C GLN A 53 10.81 1.85 14.66
N ASP A 54 10.36 0.59 14.52
CA ASP A 54 11.25 -0.58 14.53
C ASP A 54 11.01 -1.51 13.33
N SER A 55 11.96 -1.49 12.39
CA SER A 55 11.96 -2.33 11.18
C SER A 55 13.03 -3.42 11.22
N SER A 56 13.25 -4.04 12.39
CA SER A 56 14.07 -5.25 12.48
C SER A 56 13.22 -6.52 12.30
N ALA A 57 13.14 -6.97 11.05
CA ALA A 57 13.08 -8.39 10.67
C ALA A 57 11.78 -9.23 10.77
N VAL A 58 10.55 -8.69 10.83
CA VAL A 58 9.34 -9.55 10.97
C VAL A 58 8.23 -9.35 9.91
N GLY A 59 8.47 -8.59 8.84
CA GLY A 59 7.44 -8.38 7.79
C GLY A 59 7.33 -9.48 6.71
N ALA A 60 8.23 -10.47 6.69
CA ALA A 60 8.40 -11.34 5.53
C ALA A 60 7.87 -12.78 5.68
N GLN A 61 7.44 -13.21 6.87
CA GLN A 61 7.08 -14.61 7.13
C GLN A 61 5.57 -14.89 7.30
N PHE A 62 4.72 -13.87 7.24
CA PHE A 62 3.27 -14.05 7.33
C PHE A 62 2.62 -13.60 6.03
N GLY A 63 2.44 -14.53 5.10
CA GLY A 63 1.64 -14.28 3.90
C GLY A 63 0.24 -13.80 4.28
N LEU A 64 -0.17 -12.64 3.77
CA LEU A 64 -1.52 -12.07 3.60
C LEU A 64 -2.53 -12.07 4.77
N VAL A 65 -2.24 -12.71 5.90
CA VAL A 65 -3.04 -12.66 7.14
C VAL A 65 -2.28 -11.89 8.23
N GLY A 66 -1.01 -11.53 8.00
CA GLY A 66 -0.18 -10.76 8.94
C GLY A 66 -0.17 -9.24 8.73
N ALA A 67 -0.74 -8.72 7.65
CA ALA A 67 -0.74 -7.27 7.35
C ALA A 67 -1.85 -6.48 8.08
N LEU A 68 -2.72 -7.17 8.83
CA LEU A 68 -3.74 -6.57 9.71
C LEU A 68 -3.43 -6.77 11.20
N VAL A 69 -2.18 -7.10 11.56
CA VAL A 69 -1.70 -7.04 12.95
C VAL A 69 -0.59 -6.00 13.05
N SER A 70 -0.95 -4.75 12.79
CA SER A 70 -0.19 -3.56 13.24
C SER A 70 -0.45 -3.25 14.72
N ILE A 71 -0.84 -4.24 15.54
CA ILE A 71 -1.26 -4.03 16.92
C ILE A 71 -0.75 -5.18 17.78
N ALA A 72 0.52 -5.13 18.20
CA ALA A 72 0.95 -5.79 19.45
C ALA A 72 2.41 -5.53 19.88
N ILE A 73 3.24 -4.77 19.15
CA ILE A 73 4.60 -4.47 19.60
C ILE A 73 4.81 -2.95 19.52
N ASP A 74 5.00 -2.35 20.70
CA ASP A 74 4.98 -0.92 21.06
C ASP A 74 3.65 -0.17 20.85
N SER A 75 2.64 -0.59 21.61
CA SER A 75 1.29 0.01 21.62
C SER A 75 1.22 1.46 22.12
N ALA A 76 2.31 2.09 22.55
CA ALA A 76 2.30 3.48 23.06
C ALA A 76 2.86 4.49 22.06
N ALA A 77 3.97 4.17 21.39
CA ALA A 77 4.52 5.02 20.33
C ALA A 77 3.69 4.93 19.04
N ASN A 78 3.24 3.71 18.70
CA ASN A 78 2.37 3.50 17.54
C ASN A 78 0.94 4.01 17.79
N SER A 79 0.43 3.97 19.02
CA SER A 79 -0.88 4.57 19.33
C SER A 79 -0.85 6.10 19.20
N ALA A 80 0.21 6.76 19.70
CA ALA A 80 0.35 8.21 19.59
C ALA A 80 0.42 8.69 18.13
N ASN A 81 1.18 7.97 17.28
CA ASN A 81 1.23 8.27 15.84
C ASN A 81 -0.11 8.01 15.14
N THR A 82 -0.84 6.97 15.56
CA THR A 82 -2.17 6.62 15.03
C THR A 82 -3.22 7.63 15.49
N GLU A 83 -3.14 8.15 16.71
CA GLU A 83 -4.06 9.13 17.28
C GLU A 83 -3.84 10.51 16.64
N ALA A 84 -2.59 10.97 16.51
CA ALA A 84 -2.24 12.20 15.81
C ALA A 84 -2.67 12.18 14.32
N ALA A 85 -2.77 10.99 13.73
CA ALA A 85 -3.25 10.80 12.38
C ALA A 85 -4.76 10.86 12.19
N GLN A 86 -5.55 10.62 13.25
CA GLN A 86 -7.01 10.49 13.10
C GLN A 86 -7.64 11.80 12.67
N ASP A 87 -7.18 12.93 13.21
CA ASP A 87 -7.76 14.24 12.90
C ASP A 87 -7.58 14.58 11.41
N PRO A 88 -6.35 14.56 10.83
CA PRO A 88 -6.17 14.71 9.39
C PRO A 88 -6.94 13.67 8.57
N LEU A 89 -6.96 12.40 8.99
CA LEU A 89 -7.61 11.34 8.23
C LEU A 89 -9.13 11.49 8.20
N THR A 90 -9.73 11.95 9.30
CA THR A 90 -11.17 12.22 9.42
C THR A 90 -11.59 13.30 8.42
N ILE A 91 -10.79 14.36 8.25
CA ILE A 91 -11.04 15.39 7.24
C ILE A 91 -11.11 14.77 5.84
N VAL A 92 -10.15 13.90 5.51
CA VAL A 92 -10.11 13.26 4.19
C VAL A 92 -11.24 12.24 4.00
N ARG A 93 -11.57 11.45 5.04
CA ARG A 93 -12.69 10.49 5.01
C ARG A 93 -14.02 11.18 4.78
N ASN A 94 -14.24 12.35 5.39
CA ASN A 94 -15.46 13.12 5.19
C ASN A 94 -15.68 13.51 3.72
N GLU A 95 -14.61 13.78 2.96
CA GLU A 95 -14.72 14.03 1.52
C GLU A 95 -15.19 12.80 0.73
N LEU A 96 -14.96 11.60 1.27
CA LEU A 96 -15.34 10.31 0.69
C LEU A 96 -16.67 9.76 1.21
N ASN A 97 -17.41 10.47 2.06
CA ASN A 97 -18.69 9.99 2.61
C ASN A 97 -19.71 9.57 1.55
N SER A 98 -19.64 10.15 0.34
CA SER A 98 -20.53 9.82 -0.78
C SER A 98 -19.89 8.88 -1.82
N PHE A 99 -18.69 8.38 -1.56
CA PHE A 99 -17.89 7.64 -2.53
C PHE A 99 -17.93 6.15 -2.22
N ASP A 100 -18.61 5.40 -3.06
CA ASP A 100 -18.74 3.95 -2.95
C ASP A 100 -17.61 3.26 -3.74
N PHE A 101 -16.44 3.13 -3.10
CA PHE A 101 -15.28 2.47 -3.69
C PHE A 101 -15.61 1.02 -4.06
N ASP A 102 -16.36 0.32 -3.20
CA ASP A 102 -16.63 -1.10 -3.32
C ASP A 102 -17.47 -1.41 -4.57
N SER A 103 -18.57 -0.67 -4.75
CA SER A 103 -19.40 -0.81 -5.95
C SER A 103 -18.63 -0.43 -7.22
N LEU A 104 -17.80 0.62 -7.18
CA LEU A 104 -17.02 1.04 -8.34
C LEU A 104 -15.95 0.00 -8.72
N LEU A 105 -15.21 -0.52 -7.76
CA LEU A 105 -14.21 -1.56 -8.00
C LEU A 105 -14.88 -2.83 -8.50
N PHE A 106 -15.98 -3.23 -7.86
CA PHE A 106 -16.75 -4.41 -8.25
C PHE A 106 -17.26 -4.32 -9.69
N GLU A 107 -17.96 -3.25 -10.06
CA GLU A 107 -18.50 -3.09 -11.41
C GLU A 107 -17.39 -2.95 -12.46
N THR A 108 -16.28 -2.29 -12.13
CA THR A 108 -15.12 -2.21 -13.02
C THR A 108 -14.51 -3.58 -13.27
N ILE A 109 -14.25 -4.37 -12.21
CA ILE A 109 -13.71 -5.73 -12.35
C ILE A 109 -14.69 -6.60 -13.16
N LYS A 110 -15.96 -6.63 -12.77
CA LYS A 110 -17.00 -7.42 -13.45
C LYS A 110 -17.10 -7.11 -14.95
N THR A 111 -16.89 -5.86 -15.35
CA THR A 111 -17.03 -5.43 -16.75
C THR A 111 -15.73 -5.57 -17.55
N ARG A 112 -14.57 -5.36 -16.92
CA ARG A 112 -13.29 -5.19 -17.63
C ARG A 112 -12.26 -6.26 -17.37
N ILE A 113 -12.42 -7.11 -16.35
CA ILE A 113 -11.46 -8.19 -16.13
C ILE A 113 -11.49 -9.14 -17.32
N GLN A 114 -10.31 -9.56 -17.77
CA GLN A 114 -10.13 -10.49 -18.86
C GLN A 114 -9.12 -11.54 -18.43
N LEU A 115 -9.59 -12.77 -18.26
CA LEU A 115 -8.72 -13.91 -17.97
C LEU A 115 -8.34 -14.58 -19.29
N ALA A 116 -7.17 -14.25 -19.84
CA ALA A 116 -6.56 -14.88 -21.02
C ALA A 116 -7.54 -15.69 -21.92
N ASN A 117 -7.35 -17.01 -22.05
CA ASN A 117 -8.20 -17.90 -22.83
C ASN A 117 -9.38 -18.49 -22.03
N GLN A 118 -9.78 -17.85 -20.94
CA GLN A 118 -10.69 -18.42 -19.95
C GLN A 118 -12.03 -17.69 -19.91
N LYS A 119 -13.11 -18.44 -19.69
CA LYS A 119 -14.44 -17.85 -19.55
C LYS A 119 -14.62 -17.36 -18.12
N LEU A 120 -15.12 -16.14 -17.98
CA LEU A 120 -15.60 -15.64 -16.71
C LEU A 120 -16.95 -16.27 -16.39
N GLY A 121 -17.10 -16.69 -15.14
CA GLY A 121 -18.36 -17.07 -14.53
C GLY A 121 -19.08 -15.86 -13.97
N ASN A 122 -19.62 -16.00 -12.77
CA ASN A 122 -20.28 -14.94 -12.04
C ASN A 122 -19.27 -14.06 -11.29
N ALA A 123 -19.68 -12.84 -10.95
CA ALA A 123 -18.90 -11.94 -10.11
C ALA A 123 -19.64 -11.65 -8.80
N TYR A 124 -18.91 -11.66 -7.69
CA TYR A 124 -19.45 -11.39 -6.35
C TYR A 124 -18.59 -10.36 -5.61
N LEU A 125 -19.24 -9.48 -4.85
CA LEU A 125 -18.60 -8.65 -3.84
C LEU A 125 -18.68 -9.39 -2.49
N VAL A 126 -17.56 -9.45 -1.77
CA VAL A 126 -17.47 -10.05 -0.42
C VAL A 126 -16.61 -9.18 0.48
N HIS A 127 -16.86 -9.22 1.79
CA HIS A 127 -16.12 -8.40 2.76
C HIS A 127 -15.22 -9.21 3.71
N SER A 128 -15.26 -10.54 3.61
CA SER A 128 -14.44 -11.40 4.45
C SER A 128 -14.10 -12.74 3.80
N HIS A 129 -13.06 -13.39 4.30
CA HIS A 129 -12.73 -14.77 3.93
C HIS A 129 -13.80 -15.78 4.34
N ALA A 130 -14.55 -15.51 5.42
CA ALA A 130 -15.66 -16.36 5.83
C ALA A 130 -16.77 -16.34 4.77
N GLU A 131 -17.17 -15.15 4.33
CA GLU A 131 -18.16 -14.98 3.26
C GLU A 131 -17.70 -15.58 1.93
N LEU A 132 -16.42 -15.39 1.56
CA LEU A 132 -15.82 -16.06 0.40
C LEU A 132 -15.96 -17.59 0.51
N GLY A 133 -15.72 -18.14 1.70
CA GLY A 133 -15.84 -19.57 2.00
C GLY A 133 -17.30 -20.08 2.03
N GLU A 134 -18.29 -19.21 2.11
CA GLU A 134 -19.71 -19.60 2.00
C GLU A 134 -20.18 -19.59 0.54
N LYS A 135 -19.65 -18.68 -0.28
CA LYS A 135 -20.09 -18.50 -1.69
C LYS A 135 -19.34 -19.37 -2.70
N THR A 136 -18.11 -19.77 -2.42
CA THR A 136 -17.33 -20.59 -3.35
C THR A 136 -17.81 -22.05 -3.36
N GLU A 137 -17.83 -22.70 -4.51
CA GLU A 137 -18.28 -24.10 -4.62
C GLU A 137 -17.09 -25.06 -4.69
N ILE A 138 -17.22 -26.23 -4.05
CA ILE A 138 -16.17 -27.26 -4.08
C ILE A 138 -16.03 -27.82 -5.50
N GLY A 139 -14.79 -27.93 -5.98
CA GLY A 139 -14.44 -28.41 -7.31
C GLY A 139 -14.36 -27.31 -8.38
N ASN A 140 -14.73 -26.07 -8.04
CA ASN A 140 -14.67 -24.96 -8.99
C ASN A 140 -13.40 -24.12 -8.80
N ASN A 141 -12.92 -23.57 -9.92
CA ASN A 141 -11.89 -22.54 -9.94
C ASN A 141 -12.52 -21.18 -9.67
N TYR A 142 -11.86 -20.37 -8.85
CA TYR A 142 -12.31 -19.02 -8.56
C TYR A 142 -11.13 -18.05 -8.49
N MET A 143 -11.36 -16.83 -8.96
CA MET A 143 -10.44 -15.71 -8.82
C MET A 143 -10.88 -14.85 -7.64
N VAL A 144 -9.93 -14.41 -6.84
CA VAL A 144 -10.16 -13.37 -5.83
C VAL A 144 -9.29 -12.16 -6.17
N VAL A 145 -9.88 -10.97 -6.14
CA VAL A 145 -9.18 -9.69 -6.16
C VAL A 145 -9.41 -9.03 -4.82
N ALA A 146 -8.45 -9.18 -3.91
CA ALA A 146 -8.50 -8.61 -2.57
C ALA A 146 -7.84 -7.23 -2.58
N ALA A 147 -8.61 -6.16 -2.43
CA ALA A 147 -8.13 -4.79 -2.60
C ALA A 147 -8.21 -3.95 -1.33
N ASP A 148 -7.27 -3.02 -1.20
CA ASP A 148 -7.21 -2.03 -0.16
C ASP A 148 -6.81 -0.66 -0.73
N TYR A 149 -7.23 0.42 -0.07
CA TYR A 149 -6.91 1.79 -0.48
C TYR A 149 -6.60 2.68 0.73
N ARG A 150 -5.50 3.44 0.61
CA ARG A 150 -4.94 4.23 1.71
C ARG A 150 -4.17 5.46 1.22
N LEU A 151 -3.95 6.42 2.10
CA LEU A 151 -2.99 7.50 1.86
C LEU A 151 -1.58 7.06 2.24
N LEU A 152 -0.58 7.53 1.49
CA LEU A 152 0.81 7.44 1.96
C LEU A 152 1.01 8.34 3.18
N MET A 153 2.13 8.10 3.88
CA MET A 153 2.49 8.73 5.15
C MET A 153 2.48 10.27 5.13
N ASP A 154 2.77 10.89 3.99
CA ASP A 154 2.73 12.35 3.80
C ASP A 154 1.34 12.92 3.47
N PHE A 155 0.33 12.05 3.35
CA PHE A 155 -1.07 12.35 2.97
C PHE A 155 -1.24 12.90 1.56
N ARG A 156 -0.17 12.98 0.74
CA ARG A 156 -0.21 13.62 -0.58
C ARG A 156 -0.61 12.66 -1.69
N THR A 157 -0.69 11.36 -1.40
CA THR A 157 -0.79 10.32 -2.42
C THR A 157 -1.75 9.23 -1.99
N VAL A 158 -2.63 8.83 -2.90
CA VAL A 158 -3.45 7.63 -2.77
C VAL A 158 -2.66 6.43 -3.26
N LYS A 159 -2.64 5.36 -2.47
CA LYS A 159 -2.16 4.04 -2.83
C LYS A 159 -3.35 3.09 -2.85
N VAL A 160 -3.60 2.47 -3.99
CA VAL A 160 -4.52 1.33 -4.11
C VAL A 160 -3.69 0.09 -4.34
N SER A 161 -3.92 -0.94 -3.54
CA SER A 161 -3.24 -2.21 -3.67
C SER A 161 -4.25 -3.33 -3.84
N ALA A 162 -3.85 -4.37 -4.57
CA ALA A 162 -4.63 -5.60 -4.59
C ALA A 162 -3.75 -6.83 -4.69
N ASN A 163 -4.15 -7.88 -3.99
CA ASN A 163 -3.65 -9.22 -4.19
C ASN A 163 -4.68 -9.99 -5.02
N ALA A 164 -4.30 -10.38 -6.23
CA ALA A 164 -5.14 -11.20 -7.08
C ALA A 164 -4.61 -12.63 -7.09
N TYR A 165 -5.50 -13.61 -6.97
CA TYR A 165 -5.13 -15.02 -7.04
C TYR A 165 -6.25 -15.88 -7.61
N ILE A 166 -5.87 -17.01 -8.23
CA ILE A 166 -6.80 -18.05 -8.69
C ILE A 166 -6.50 -19.32 -7.93
N LYS A 167 -7.55 -19.96 -7.40
CA LYS A 167 -7.47 -21.21 -6.65
C LYS A 167 -8.58 -22.17 -7.09
N GLU A 168 -8.33 -23.45 -6.89
CA GLU A 168 -9.35 -24.49 -6.90
C GLU A 168 -9.87 -24.70 -5.46
N ARG A 169 -11.20 -24.70 -5.26
CA ARG A 169 -11.76 -25.05 -3.95
C ARG A 169 -11.83 -26.57 -3.80
N LEU A 170 -10.94 -27.14 -3.00
CA LEU A 170 -10.92 -28.58 -2.75
C LEU A 170 -11.77 -28.96 -1.52
N ALA A 171 -12.30 -30.19 -1.52
CA ALA A 171 -13.02 -30.74 -0.37
C ALA A 171 -12.10 -30.86 0.86
N SER A 172 -12.62 -30.62 2.06
CA SER A 172 -11.86 -30.55 3.34
C SER A 172 -10.97 -31.76 3.63
N ASP A 173 -11.35 -32.94 3.13
CA ASP A 173 -10.67 -34.21 3.41
C ASP A 173 -9.46 -34.44 2.49
N LYS A 174 -9.37 -33.67 1.40
CA LYS A 174 -8.16 -33.58 0.60
C LYS A 174 -7.28 -32.50 1.23
N LYS A 175 -6.29 -32.91 2.03
CA LYS A 175 -5.07 -32.12 2.32
C LYS A 175 -4.23 -31.93 1.05
N ALA A 176 -4.88 -31.64 -0.07
CA ALA A 176 -4.20 -31.17 -1.24
C ALA A 176 -3.81 -29.74 -0.93
N GLU A 177 -2.51 -29.52 -0.83
CA GLU A 177 -1.83 -28.28 -1.19
C GLU A 177 -2.79 -27.40 -2.01
N ASN A 178 -3.33 -26.33 -1.42
CA ASN A 178 -4.18 -25.37 -2.13
C ASN A 178 -3.45 -25.03 -3.43
N SER A 179 -3.91 -25.57 -4.56
CA SER A 179 -3.27 -25.37 -5.86
C SER A 179 -3.57 -23.94 -6.26
N GLU A 180 -2.73 -23.03 -5.78
CA GLU A 180 -2.75 -21.67 -6.24
C GLU A 180 -2.28 -21.67 -7.69
N LEU A 181 -3.22 -21.47 -8.59
CA LEU A 181 -3.01 -21.55 -10.04
C LEU A 181 -2.43 -20.25 -10.58
N TYR A 182 -2.66 -19.16 -9.86
CA TYR A 182 -2.15 -17.83 -10.14
C TYR A 182 -2.12 -17.00 -8.86
N ARG A 183 -1.13 -16.13 -8.73
CA ARG A 183 -1.09 -15.07 -7.71
C ARG A 183 -0.19 -13.94 -8.16
N ASN A 184 -0.61 -12.71 -7.89
CA ASN A 184 0.31 -11.57 -7.89
C ASN A 184 -0.20 -10.43 -7.00
N LEU A 185 0.72 -9.52 -6.67
CA LEU A 185 0.47 -8.29 -5.93
C LEU A 185 0.59 -7.07 -6.86
N PHE A 186 -0.37 -6.18 -6.72
CA PHE A 186 -0.49 -4.97 -7.51
C PHE A 186 -0.49 -3.74 -6.62
N THR A 187 0.16 -2.68 -7.10
CA THR A 187 0.14 -1.37 -6.45
C THR A 187 -0.05 -0.27 -7.47
N VAL A 188 -0.97 0.65 -7.20
CA VAL A 188 -1.22 1.83 -8.02
C VAL A 188 -1.05 3.05 -7.14
N LEU A 189 -0.16 3.96 -7.54
CA LEU A 189 0.04 5.23 -6.85
C LEU A 189 -0.63 6.35 -7.65
N SER A 190 -1.42 7.21 -7.00
CA SER A 190 -1.95 8.40 -7.65
C SER A 190 -0.87 9.45 -7.88
N GLU A 191 -1.23 10.49 -8.64
CA GLU A 191 -0.49 11.74 -8.62
C GLU A 191 -0.38 12.28 -7.19
N GLN A 192 0.75 12.94 -6.92
CA GLN A 192 1.05 13.52 -5.62
C GLN A 192 0.53 14.96 -5.59
N LEU A 193 -0.14 15.35 -4.51
CA LEU A 193 -0.35 16.77 -4.26
C LEU A 193 0.98 17.52 -4.10
N PRO A 194 1.04 18.83 -4.34
CA PRO A 194 2.22 19.62 -4.03
C PRO A 194 2.67 19.49 -2.57
N VAL A 195 3.94 19.80 -2.31
CA VAL A 195 4.48 19.84 -0.94
C VAL A 195 3.67 20.84 -0.12
N ALA A 196 3.32 20.48 1.11
CA ALA A 196 2.56 21.35 1.99
C ALA A 196 3.37 22.61 2.34
N GLU A 197 2.73 23.77 2.21
CA GLU A 197 3.28 25.07 2.59
C GLU A 197 2.30 25.76 3.56
N LYS A 198 2.84 26.52 4.52
CA LYS A 198 1.99 27.31 5.42
C LYS A 198 1.47 28.55 4.69
N SER A 199 0.15 28.68 4.61
CA SER A 199 -0.47 29.94 4.16
C SER A 199 -0.25 31.04 5.19
N GLU A 200 -0.27 32.31 4.74
CA GLU A 200 -0.20 33.47 5.64
C GLU A 200 -1.32 33.45 6.70
N GLU A 201 -2.52 32.99 6.32
CA GLU A 201 -3.65 32.81 7.23
C GLU A 201 -3.35 31.75 8.30
N TYR A 202 -2.75 30.62 7.91
CA TYR A 202 -2.34 29.59 8.85
C TYR A 202 -1.27 30.08 9.82
N ILE A 203 -0.27 30.82 9.32
CA ILE A 203 0.79 31.43 10.15
C ILE A 203 0.16 32.41 11.15
N ALA A 204 -0.72 33.31 10.68
CA ALA A 204 -1.40 34.27 11.53
C ALA A 204 -2.22 33.59 12.64
N LYS A 205 -2.97 32.53 12.30
CA LYS A 205 -3.74 31.74 13.27
C LYS A 205 -2.85 31.08 14.32
N GLN A 206 -1.72 30.50 13.93
CA GLN A 206 -0.77 29.88 14.86
C GLN A 206 -0.13 30.90 15.81
N ILE A 207 0.18 32.10 15.32
CA ILE A 207 0.67 33.21 16.15
C ILE A 207 -0.40 33.64 17.15
N ALA A 208 -1.62 33.90 16.68
CA ALA A 208 -2.74 34.30 17.54
C ALA A 208 -3.04 33.27 18.63
N ASN A 209 -3.00 31.97 18.29
CA ASN A 209 -3.17 30.89 19.27
C ASN A 209 -2.04 30.89 20.31
N ALA A 210 -0.79 31.08 19.89
CA ALA A 210 0.34 31.14 20.82
C ALA A 210 0.24 32.33 21.77
N GLU A 211 -0.20 33.49 21.27
CA GLU A 211 -0.46 34.69 22.06
C GLU A 211 -1.61 34.47 23.05
N ALA A 212 -2.74 33.93 22.58
CA ALA A 212 -3.89 33.62 23.43
C ALA A 212 -3.56 32.62 24.55
N GLU A 213 -2.79 31.57 24.26
CA GLU A 213 -2.31 30.63 25.28
C GLU A 213 -1.42 31.30 26.32
N PHE A 214 -0.55 32.23 25.90
CA PHE A 214 0.29 32.98 26.83
C PHE A 214 -0.55 33.95 27.67
N ASP A 215 -1.53 34.60 27.07
CA ASP A 215 -2.44 35.53 27.74
C ASP A 215 -3.35 34.85 28.76
N ALA A 216 -3.64 33.56 28.59
CA ALA A 216 -4.40 32.76 29.56
C ALA A 216 -3.60 32.39 30.82
N LEU A 217 -2.27 32.60 30.85
CA LEU A 217 -1.45 32.30 32.03
C LEU A 217 -1.67 33.32 33.17
N PRO A 218 -1.46 32.95 34.44
CA PRO A 218 -1.46 33.92 35.54
C PRO A 218 -0.37 34.99 35.38
N GLU A 219 -0.64 36.23 35.79
CA GLU A 219 0.31 37.36 35.62
C GLU A 219 1.68 37.12 36.27
N ALA A 220 1.71 36.45 37.42
CA ALA A 220 2.96 36.06 38.07
C ALA A 220 3.84 35.19 37.15
N VAL A 221 3.22 34.27 36.39
CA VAL A 221 3.89 33.34 35.47
C VAL A 221 4.30 34.04 34.17
N LYS A 222 3.46 34.94 33.63
CA LYS A 222 3.79 35.75 32.44
C LYS A 222 5.02 36.63 32.64
N SER A 223 5.25 37.10 33.87
CA SER A 223 6.39 37.95 34.19
C SER A 223 7.74 37.21 34.06
N GLU A 224 7.73 35.89 34.19
CA GLU A 224 8.93 35.07 34.12
C GLU A 224 9.51 35.00 32.69
N ARG A 225 10.84 35.12 32.60
CA ARG A 225 11.58 35.10 31.33
C ARG A 225 11.34 33.82 30.52
N VAL A 226 11.13 32.69 31.19
CA VAL A 226 10.97 31.37 30.55
C VAL A 226 9.72 31.31 29.68
N TYR A 227 8.59 31.83 30.17
CA TYR A 227 7.33 31.81 29.43
C TYR A 227 7.32 32.81 28.27
N LYS A 228 7.92 34.00 28.45
CA LYS A 228 8.16 34.94 27.34
C LYS A 228 9.03 34.32 26.25
N ALA A 229 10.09 33.61 26.63
CA ALA A 229 10.94 32.90 25.67
C ALA A 229 10.19 31.75 24.98
N LYS A 230 9.31 31.03 25.68
CA LYS A 230 8.46 29.98 25.11
C LYS A 230 7.49 30.54 24.06
N LEU A 231 6.83 31.67 24.35
CA LEU A 231 6.00 32.39 23.37
C LEU A 231 6.78 32.77 22.12
N GLN A 232 7.94 33.43 22.28
CA GLN A 232 8.77 33.84 21.14
C GLN A 232 9.25 32.66 20.30
N ARG A 233 9.56 31.51 20.93
CA ARG A 233 9.89 30.26 20.22
C ARG A 233 8.69 29.74 19.42
N LYS A 234 7.47 29.77 19.98
CA LYS A 234 6.25 29.37 19.26
C LYS A 234 5.98 30.27 18.06
N ILE A 235 6.05 31.59 18.24
CA ILE A 235 5.89 32.56 17.14
C ILE A 235 6.96 32.34 16.05
N LYS A 236 8.22 32.15 16.45
CA LYS A 236 9.30 31.86 15.49
C LYS A 236 9.05 30.56 14.72
N LYS A 237 8.58 29.50 15.39
CA LYS A 237 8.22 28.21 14.76
C LYS A 237 7.04 28.38 13.80
N ALA A 238 6.02 29.14 14.19
CA ALA A 238 4.84 29.41 13.36
C ALA A 238 5.22 30.10 12.04
N ARG A 239 6.19 31.04 12.09
CA ARG A 239 6.70 31.77 10.91
C ARG A 239 7.61 30.97 9.98
N LEU A 240 8.02 29.75 10.36
CA LEU A 240 8.80 28.91 9.45
C LEU A 240 7.87 28.47 8.30
N PRO A 241 8.22 28.75 7.03
CA PRO A 241 7.33 28.49 5.89
C PRO A 241 7.12 26.99 5.65
N VAL A 242 8.13 26.18 5.99
CA VAL A 242 8.08 24.73 5.88
C VAL A 242 7.41 24.16 7.13
N PRO A 243 6.27 23.45 6.99
CA PRO A 243 5.65 22.78 8.11
C PRO A 243 6.49 21.59 8.60
N ASP A 244 6.36 21.27 9.89
CA ASP A 244 6.80 19.96 10.37
C ASP A 244 5.89 18.84 9.84
N PHE A 245 6.26 17.59 10.10
CA PHE A 245 5.58 16.43 9.49
C PHE A 245 4.07 16.37 9.82
N GLU A 246 3.69 16.62 11.08
CA GLU A 246 2.27 16.59 11.47
C GLU A 246 1.51 17.81 10.95
N GLU A 247 2.14 19.00 10.99
CA GLU A 247 1.57 20.20 10.36
C GLU A 247 1.34 19.99 8.86
N ALA A 248 2.28 19.34 8.17
CA ALA A 248 2.18 19.06 6.74
C ALA A 248 0.99 18.15 6.44
N ARG A 249 0.80 17.08 7.22
CA ARG A 249 -0.34 16.16 7.06
C ARG A 249 -1.68 16.86 7.27
N LEU A 250 -1.78 17.71 8.29
CA LEU A 250 -3.00 18.48 8.53
C LEU A 250 -3.28 19.46 7.39
N ILE A 251 -2.26 20.18 6.90
CA ILE A 251 -2.40 21.09 5.75
C ILE A 251 -2.84 20.32 4.51
N THR A 252 -2.21 19.19 4.21
CA THR A 252 -2.55 18.35 3.05
C THR A 252 -3.96 17.75 3.17
N ALA A 253 -4.36 17.28 4.36
CA ALA A 253 -5.72 16.79 4.61
C ALA A 253 -6.78 17.87 4.31
N ASN A 254 -6.55 19.10 4.79
CA ASN A 254 -7.43 20.22 4.47
C ASN A 254 -7.40 20.57 2.97
N ALA A 255 -6.24 20.44 2.31
CA ALA A 255 -6.11 20.71 0.89
C ALA A 255 -6.95 19.74 0.04
N TRP A 256 -7.07 18.47 0.42
CA TRP A 256 -7.99 17.52 -0.22
C TRP A 256 -9.46 17.97 -0.13
N ALA A 257 -9.85 18.55 1.01
CA ALA A 257 -11.22 19.02 1.24
C ALA A 257 -11.52 20.42 0.67
N THR A 258 -10.50 21.13 0.17
CA THR A 258 -10.64 22.53 -0.27
C THR A 258 -10.06 22.72 -1.67
N THR A 259 -8.76 22.97 -1.78
CA THR A 259 -8.07 23.31 -3.04
C THR A 259 -8.13 22.19 -4.08
N TYR A 260 -8.05 20.94 -3.64
CA TYR A 260 -7.99 19.75 -4.48
C TYR A 260 -9.25 18.89 -4.35
N GLN A 261 -10.39 19.53 -4.06
CA GLN A 261 -11.66 18.84 -3.95
C GLN A 261 -11.96 18.03 -5.22
N GLY A 262 -12.43 16.81 -5.04
CA GLY A 262 -12.73 15.89 -6.14
C GLY A 262 -11.51 15.18 -6.73
N GLN A 263 -10.29 15.73 -6.62
CA GLN A 263 -9.08 15.03 -7.08
C GLN A 263 -8.87 13.72 -6.31
N LEU A 264 -9.23 13.66 -5.03
CA LEU A 264 -9.16 12.42 -4.25
C LEU A 264 -10.02 11.31 -4.87
N LYS A 265 -11.29 11.62 -5.20
CA LYS A 265 -12.22 10.68 -5.84
C LYS A 265 -11.73 10.31 -7.24
N GLY A 266 -11.31 11.29 -8.03
CA GLY A 266 -10.74 11.07 -9.37
C GLY A 266 -9.52 10.16 -9.33
N ASN A 267 -8.63 10.35 -8.35
CA ASN A 267 -7.45 9.52 -8.13
C ASN A 267 -7.82 8.09 -7.75
N LEU A 268 -8.83 7.89 -6.91
CA LEU A 268 -9.33 6.55 -6.56
C LEU A 268 -9.92 5.83 -7.78
N ILE A 269 -10.77 6.52 -8.57
CA ILE A 269 -11.36 5.97 -9.80
C ILE A 269 -10.27 5.60 -10.81
N ALA A 270 -9.36 6.52 -11.12
CA ALA A 270 -8.25 6.24 -12.04
C ALA A 270 -7.33 5.12 -11.53
N SER A 271 -7.23 4.97 -10.21
CA SER A 271 -6.45 3.88 -9.61
C SER A 271 -7.14 2.53 -9.73
N ILE A 272 -8.47 2.47 -9.61
CA ILE A 272 -9.29 1.28 -9.90
C ILE A 272 -9.08 0.86 -11.36
N ASP A 273 -9.18 1.80 -12.30
CA ASP A 273 -9.00 1.51 -13.72
C ASP A 273 -7.59 0.95 -14.01
N SER A 274 -6.57 1.63 -13.48
CA SER A 274 -5.18 1.21 -13.62
C SER A 274 -4.93 -0.16 -12.97
N LEU A 275 -5.59 -0.45 -11.84
CA LEU A 275 -5.46 -1.73 -11.14
C LEU A 275 -5.97 -2.87 -12.01
N VAL A 276 -7.14 -2.72 -12.62
CA VAL A 276 -7.71 -3.74 -13.52
C VAL A 276 -6.84 -3.93 -14.75
N ASP A 277 -6.28 -2.86 -15.31
CA ASP A 277 -5.34 -2.95 -16.43
C ASP A 277 -4.05 -3.68 -16.06
N LEU A 278 -3.51 -3.44 -14.85
CA LEU A 278 -2.34 -4.18 -14.34
C LEU A 278 -2.64 -5.66 -14.18
N ILE A 279 -3.81 -6.01 -13.62
CA ILE A 279 -4.21 -7.40 -13.46
C ILE A 279 -4.30 -8.05 -14.84
N ASN A 280 -5.08 -7.48 -15.78
CA ASN A 280 -5.23 -8.01 -17.14
C ASN A 280 -3.89 -8.20 -17.86
N LEU A 281 -2.96 -7.25 -17.72
CA LEU A 281 -1.62 -7.35 -18.28
C LEU A 281 -0.83 -8.51 -17.68
N ASP A 282 -0.94 -8.73 -16.37
CA ASP A 282 -0.18 -9.76 -15.67
C ASP A 282 -0.75 -11.17 -15.85
N VAL A 283 -2.07 -11.35 -15.93
CA VAL A 283 -2.66 -12.69 -16.15
C VAL A 283 -2.28 -13.26 -17.53
N GLN A 284 -1.90 -12.38 -18.47
CA GLN A 284 -1.38 -12.76 -19.78
C GLN A 284 0.13 -13.04 -19.76
N ASP A 285 0.84 -12.67 -18.69
CA ASP A 285 2.28 -12.89 -18.53
C ASP A 285 2.59 -14.19 -17.80
N THR A 286 2.88 -15.24 -18.58
CA THR A 286 3.27 -16.57 -18.11
C THR A 286 4.74 -16.68 -17.70
N THR A 287 5.51 -15.58 -17.74
CA THR A 287 6.94 -15.61 -17.43
C THR A 287 7.18 -16.02 -15.97
N ASP A 288 8.04 -17.02 -15.76
CA ASP A 288 8.50 -17.43 -14.43
C ASP A 288 9.32 -16.30 -13.78
N PRO A 289 8.95 -15.80 -12.58
CA PRO A 289 9.70 -14.77 -11.88
C PRO A 289 11.17 -15.11 -11.64
N SER A 290 11.51 -16.40 -11.57
CA SER A 290 12.90 -16.85 -11.41
C SER A 290 13.79 -16.53 -12.61
N THR A 291 13.19 -16.24 -13.76
CA THR A 291 13.88 -15.90 -15.02
C THR A 291 14.00 -14.39 -15.26
N TYR A 292 13.40 -13.55 -14.42
CA TYR A 292 13.52 -12.11 -14.59
C TYR A 292 14.99 -11.69 -14.42
N GLU A 293 15.53 -11.00 -15.43
CA GLU A 293 16.88 -10.46 -15.35
C GLU A 293 16.90 -9.29 -14.34
N PRO A 294 17.82 -9.29 -13.37
CA PRO A 294 18.06 -8.09 -12.58
C PRO A 294 18.56 -6.99 -13.52
N PRO A 295 18.12 -5.73 -13.34
CA PRO A 295 18.56 -4.64 -14.21
C PRO A 295 20.09 -4.52 -14.19
N LYS A 296 20.70 -4.42 -15.38
CA LYS A 296 22.16 -4.31 -15.54
C LYS A 296 22.74 -3.02 -14.94
N SER A 297 21.89 -2.05 -14.57
CA SER A 297 22.31 -0.81 -13.92
C SER A 297 21.79 -0.73 -12.47
N LYS A 298 22.67 -0.33 -11.55
CA LYS A 298 22.35 -0.05 -10.14
C LYS A 298 21.54 1.25 -9.95
N ALA A 299 21.08 1.89 -11.03
CA ALA A 299 20.64 3.29 -11.01
C ALA A 299 19.14 3.47 -10.71
N LEU A 300 18.31 2.44 -10.87
CA LEU A 300 16.86 2.54 -10.66
C LEU A 300 16.47 1.98 -9.29
N THR A 301 16.70 2.80 -8.26
CA THR A 301 16.17 2.67 -6.89
C THR A 301 16.55 1.37 -6.15
N ALA A 302 16.42 1.34 -4.84
CA ALA A 302 16.87 0.23 -3.99
C ALA A 302 16.10 -1.10 -4.20
N VAL A 303 15.23 -1.18 -5.22
CA VAL A 303 14.42 -2.33 -5.58
C VAL A 303 14.69 -2.63 -7.06
N HIS A 304 15.23 -3.80 -7.35
CA HIS A 304 15.49 -4.28 -8.71
C HIS A 304 14.16 -4.35 -9.49
N SER A 305 13.83 -3.31 -10.27
CA SER A 305 12.59 -3.25 -11.07
C SER A 305 12.87 -2.96 -12.55
N GLN A 306 12.02 -3.50 -13.43
CA GLN A 306 12.01 -3.25 -14.87
C GLN A 306 10.77 -2.46 -15.27
N VAL A 307 10.89 -1.58 -16.27
CA VAL A 307 9.72 -0.94 -16.91
C VAL A 307 9.07 -1.96 -17.84
N VAL A 308 7.82 -2.31 -17.58
CA VAL A 308 7.01 -3.21 -18.41
C VAL A 308 6.34 -2.42 -19.53
N GLN A 309 5.84 -1.23 -19.21
CA GLN A 309 5.16 -0.35 -20.16
C GLN A 309 5.32 1.11 -19.75
N GLU A 310 5.48 2.00 -20.72
CA GLU A 310 5.50 3.45 -20.53
C GLU A 310 4.26 4.05 -21.22
N LEU A 311 3.42 4.71 -20.44
CA LEU A 311 2.23 5.42 -20.88
C LEU A 311 2.49 6.93 -20.78
N PRO A 312 1.70 7.78 -21.46
CA PRO A 312 1.92 9.24 -21.43
C PRO A 312 2.01 9.83 -20.02
N GLU A 313 1.18 9.36 -19.09
CA GLU A 313 1.09 9.90 -17.73
C GLU A 313 1.70 8.99 -16.68
N ARG A 314 2.04 7.73 -17.00
CA ARG A 314 2.41 6.71 -16.01
C ARG A 314 3.45 5.72 -16.54
N LYS A 315 4.20 5.08 -15.64
CA LYS A 315 5.02 3.89 -15.93
C LYS A 315 4.48 2.70 -15.17
N ILE A 316 4.44 1.57 -15.86
CA ILE A 316 4.19 0.27 -15.26
C ILE A 316 5.55 -0.39 -15.01
N LEU A 317 5.81 -0.71 -13.75
CA LEU A 317 7.02 -1.35 -13.27
C LEU A 317 6.72 -2.77 -12.80
N ARG A 318 7.70 -3.65 -12.94
CA ARG A 318 7.70 -4.98 -12.32
C ARG A 318 8.96 -5.17 -11.50
N ILE A 319 8.83 -5.69 -10.29
CA ILE A 319 9.99 -6.09 -9.48
C ILE A 319 10.57 -7.38 -10.05
N THR A 320 11.87 -7.43 -10.27
CA THR A 320 12.57 -8.56 -10.91
C THR A 320 13.40 -9.41 -9.97
N HIS A 321 13.46 -9.08 -8.67
CA HIS A 321 14.30 -9.80 -7.71
C HIS A 321 13.67 -9.92 -6.32
N GLY A 322 14.15 -10.91 -5.56
CA GLY A 322 13.75 -11.17 -4.18
C GLY A 322 12.35 -11.77 -4.07
N MET A 323 11.79 -11.78 -2.86
CA MET A 323 10.44 -12.30 -2.62
C MET A 323 9.39 -11.55 -3.45
N LEU A 324 9.53 -10.24 -3.62
CA LEU A 324 8.56 -9.43 -4.37
C LEU A 324 8.68 -9.57 -5.89
N ALA A 325 9.55 -10.45 -6.40
CA ALA A 325 9.68 -10.66 -7.85
C ALA A 325 8.33 -11.00 -8.49
N GLY A 326 8.02 -10.30 -9.57
CA GLY A 326 6.75 -10.35 -10.29
C GLY A 326 5.71 -9.31 -9.86
N LYS A 327 5.82 -8.72 -8.66
CA LYS A 327 4.92 -7.63 -8.22
C LYS A 327 4.88 -6.53 -9.28
N MET A 328 3.69 -6.10 -9.65
CA MET A 328 3.47 -5.03 -10.62
C MET A 328 3.00 -3.74 -9.97
N CYS A 329 3.40 -2.63 -10.55
CA CYS A 329 3.20 -1.33 -9.97
C CYS A 329 2.97 -0.28 -11.04
N SER A 330 1.99 0.61 -10.85
CA SER A 330 1.75 1.74 -11.74
C SER A 330 2.05 3.04 -11.00
N ILE A 331 3.02 3.80 -11.50
CA ILE A 331 3.45 5.08 -10.91
C ILE A 331 3.25 6.24 -11.90
N PRO A 332 2.89 7.45 -11.47
CA PRO A 332 2.83 8.62 -12.35
C PRO A 332 4.21 9.04 -12.86
N ASN A 333 4.28 9.53 -14.09
CA ASN A 333 5.49 10.12 -14.69
C ASN A 333 5.90 11.44 -14.03
N SER A 334 4.94 12.15 -13.45
CA SER A 334 5.12 13.44 -12.75
C SER A 334 5.84 13.31 -11.40
N THR A 335 6.11 12.08 -10.94
CA THR A 335 6.74 11.85 -9.65
C THR A 335 8.22 12.22 -9.66
N THR A 336 8.60 13.29 -8.94
CA THR A 336 10.00 13.74 -8.81
C THR A 336 10.75 13.03 -7.68
N GLU A 337 10.03 12.49 -6.69
CA GLU A 337 10.57 11.74 -5.57
C GLU A 337 10.83 10.27 -5.97
N LYS A 338 11.90 9.67 -5.44
CA LYS A 338 12.20 8.23 -5.64
C LYS A 338 11.13 7.38 -4.95
N ARG A 339 10.04 7.11 -5.63
CA ARG A 339 9.04 6.15 -5.16
C ARG A 339 9.48 4.74 -5.45
N THR A 340 9.33 3.91 -4.45
CA THR A 340 9.56 2.48 -4.56
C THR A 340 8.22 1.78 -4.47
N CYS A 341 8.03 0.79 -5.32
CA CYS A 341 6.85 -0.05 -5.33
C CYS A 341 6.92 -1.09 -4.20
N LEU A 342 7.12 -0.64 -2.95
CA LEU A 342 7.23 -1.53 -1.78
C LEU A 342 5.86 -1.92 -1.25
#